data_AF-A0A352Q423-F1
#
_entry.id   AF-A0A352Q423-F1
#
_cell.length_a   1.000
_cell.length_b   1.000
_cell.length_c   1.000
_cell.angle_alpha   90.00
_cell.angle_beta   90.00
_cell.angle_gamma   90.00
#
_symmetry.space_group_name_H-M   'P 1'
#
loop_
_entity.id
_entity.type
_entity.pdbx_description
1 polymer ?
#
loop_
_entity_poly.entity_id
_entity_poly.type
_entity_poly.pdbx_seq_one_letter_code
_entity_poly.pdbx_strand_id
1 'polypeptide(L)'
;MPVRSGVRAALFVVLLLCFSIEVRAEKVDQELLALLRQTVGVADSFEDRYDAEVWLLAKSTVLAKMVPSKSKRLALLRKIHREATRAGLRPEIVLAVIEIESRFDPYAVSRAGAQGLMQVMPFWKNELGRASDNLIDPDVNLRYGCTILKYYLDKESGHLPDALARYNGSYGEYWYPERVLLAWERRWR
;
A
#
# COMPACT_ATOMS: atom_id res chain seq x y z
N MET A 1 -15.02 -80.36 24.19
CA MET A 1 -13.74 -79.63 24.35
C MET A 1 -12.86 -79.94 23.15
N PRO A 2 -12.01 -79.06 22.61
CA PRO A 2 -12.10 -77.62 22.27
C PRO A 2 -11.98 -77.42 20.71
N VAL A 3 -12.56 -76.43 20.00
CA VAL A 3 -12.38 -74.96 19.90
C VAL A 3 -11.47 -74.50 18.71
N ARG A 4 -12.02 -73.52 17.93
CA ARG A 4 -11.38 -72.49 17.04
C ARG A 4 -10.84 -72.96 15.69
N SER A 5 -10.87 -72.22 14.58
CA SER A 5 -11.32 -70.86 14.16
C SER A 5 -10.95 -70.79 12.66
N GLY A 6 -11.78 -70.38 11.70
CA GLY A 6 -12.34 -69.04 11.57
C GLY A 6 -11.29 -68.06 11.01
N VAL A 7 -11.08 -68.04 9.69
CA VAL A 7 -10.51 -66.87 9.00
C VAL A 7 -11.36 -66.60 7.76
N ARG A 8 -12.31 -65.68 7.90
CA ARG A 8 -13.00 -65.03 6.78
C ARG A 8 -12.05 -63.96 6.25
N ALA A 9 -11.70 -64.05 4.96
CA ALA A 9 -11.02 -62.98 4.26
C ALA A 9 -11.95 -61.75 4.20
N ALA A 10 -11.61 -60.70 4.96
CA ALA A 10 -12.31 -59.43 4.91
C ALA A 10 -11.84 -58.66 3.67
N LEU A 11 -12.73 -58.52 2.69
CA LEU A 11 -12.55 -57.64 1.54
C LEU A 11 -12.76 -56.19 2.01
N PHE A 12 -11.67 -55.48 2.31
CA PHE A 12 -11.71 -54.04 2.59
C PHE A 12 -11.91 -53.31 1.26
N VAL A 13 -13.15 -52.96 0.94
CA VAL A 13 -13.46 -51.99 -0.11
C VAL A 13 -13.06 -50.62 0.43
N VAL A 14 -11.91 -50.13 0.00
CA VAL A 14 -11.52 -48.72 0.21
C VAL A 14 -12.40 -47.89 -0.71
N LEU A 15 -13.48 -47.35 -0.15
CA LEU A 15 -14.31 -46.34 -0.81
C LEU A 15 -13.45 -45.07 -0.94
N LEU A 16 -12.81 -44.90 -2.10
CA LEU A 16 -12.19 -43.64 -2.50
C LEU A 16 -13.30 -42.59 -2.65
N LEU A 17 -13.66 -41.94 -1.54
CA LEU A 17 -14.38 -40.68 -1.57
C LEU A 17 -13.46 -39.67 -2.25
N CYS A 18 -13.62 -39.50 -3.55
CA CYS A 18 -13.21 -38.30 -4.26
C CYS A 18 -13.98 -37.13 -3.64
N PHE A 19 -13.43 -36.57 -2.57
CA PHE A 19 -13.80 -35.23 -2.15
C PHE A 19 -13.28 -34.34 -3.29
N SER A 20 -14.18 -33.97 -4.20
CA SER A 20 -13.96 -32.86 -5.10
C SER A 20 -13.66 -31.67 -4.19
N ILE A 21 -12.38 -31.36 -4.02
CA ILE A 21 -11.97 -30.07 -3.50
C ILE A 21 -12.43 -29.11 -4.59
N GLU A 22 -13.63 -28.57 -4.44
CA GLU A 22 -14.01 -27.34 -5.11
C GLU A 22 -13.02 -26.29 -4.62
N VAL A 23 -11.91 -26.16 -5.35
CA VAL A 23 -11.11 -24.95 -5.32
C VAL A 23 -12.09 -23.87 -5.74
N ARG A 24 -12.67 -23.18 -4.76
CA ARG A 24 -13.46 -21.99 -4.98
C ARG A 24 -12.48 -20.91 -5.40
N ALA A 25 -12.04 -20.99 -6.67
CA ALA A 25 -11.43 -19.89 -7.36
C ALA A 25 -12.46 -18.77 -7.28
N GLU A 26 -12.20 -17.86 -6.36
CA GLU A 26 -13.02 -16.70 -6.08
C GLU A 26 -13.28 -16.05 -7.43
N LYS A 27 -14.54 -16.10 -7.87
CA LYS A 27 -14.99 -15.60 -9.17
C LYS A 27 -14.40 -14.20 -9.30
N VAL A 28 -13.40 -14.01 -10.19
CA VAL A 28 -12.67 -12.74 -10.28
C VAL A 28 -13.71 -11.63 -10.28
N ASP A 29 -13.66 -10.80 -9.23
CA ASP A 29 -14.71 -9.86 -8.91
C ASP A 29 -14.92 -8.93 -10.12
N GLN A 30 -16.00 -9.17 -10.86
CA GLN A 30 -16.24 -8.50 -12.14
C GLN A 30 -16.44 -6.99 -11.94
N GLU A 31 -16.93 -6.58 -10.77
CA GLU A 31 -17.04 -5.18 -10.39
C GLU A 31 -15.65 -4.57 -10.14
N LEU A 32 -14.75 -5.30 -9.47
CA LEU A 32 -13.36 -4.87 -9.31
C LEU A 32 -12.65 -4.72 -10.65
N LEU A 33 -12.80 -5.69 -11.56
CA LEU A 33 -12.22 -5.61 -12.90
C LEU A 33 -12.76 -4.41 -13.68
N ALA A 34 -14.08 -4.19 -13.69
CA ALA A 34 -14.67 -3.04 -14.38
C ALA A 34 -14.14 -1.71 -13.83
N LEU A 35 -14.04 -1.60 -12.50
CA LEU A 35 -13.53 -0.42 -11.83
C LEU A 35 -12.03 -0.22 -12.13
N LEU A 36 -11.21 -1.28 -12.11
CA LEU A 36 -9.80 -1.22 -12.49
C LEU A 36 -9.63 -0.74 -13.94
N ARG A 37 -10.41 -1.28 -14.88
CA ARG A 37 -10.37 -0.88 -16.30
C ARG A 37 -10.69 0.61 -16.49
N GLN A 38 -11.74 1.11 -15.82
CA GLN A 38 -12.09 2.52 -15.84
C GLN A 38 -11.01 3.39 -15.18
N THR A 39 -10.44 2.92 -14.08
CA THR A 39 -9.44 3.61 -13.26
C THR A 39 -8.13 3.77 -14.02
N VAL A 40 -7.69 2.73 -14.73
CA VAL A 40 -6.45 2.74 -15.53
C VAL A 40 -6.59 3.57 -16.80
N GLY A 41 -7.76 3.60 -17.44
CA GLY A 41 -8.01 4.47 -18.60
C GLY A 41 -7.84 5.98 -18.34
N VAL A 42 -7.69 6.39 -17.08
CA VAL A 42 -7.48 7.78 -16.65
C VAL A 42 -6.12 7.94 -15.92
N ALA A 43 -5.27 6.93 -15.89
CA ALA A 43 -4.02 6.94 -15.13
C ALA A 43 -2.80 7.11 -16.05
N ASP A 44 -2.44 8.36 -16.35
CA ASP A 44 -1.31 8.69 -17.25
C ASP A 44 0.08 8.37 -16.68
N SER A 45 0.17 7.86 -15.45
CA SER A 45 1.44 7.62 -14.75
C SER A 45 2.00 6.20 -14.89
N PHE A 46 1.26 5.27 -15.49
CA PHE A 46 1.72 3.88 -15.68
C PHE A 46 2.25 3.71 -17.11
N GLU A 47 3.31 2.93 -17.28
CA GLU A 47 3.90 2.64 -18.60
C GLU A 47 3.02 1.72 -19.44
N ASP A 48 2.42 0.69 -18.80
CA ASP A 48 1.46 -0.22 -19.41
C ASP A 48 0.20 -0.37 -18.54
N ARG A 49 -0.94 -0.57 -19.21
CA ARG A 49 -2.23 -0.86 -18.59
C ARG A 49 -2.19 -2.14 -17.75
N TYR A 50 -1.52 -3.19 -18.21
CA TYR A 50 -1.46 -4.45 -17.47
C TYR A 50 -0.74 -4.25 -16.13
N ASP A 51 0.39 -3.56 -16.13
CA ASP A 51 1.14 -3.23 -14.92
C ASP A 51 0.30 -2.39 -13.95
N ALA A 52 -0.48 -1.45 -14.49
CA ALA A 52 -1.40 -0.66 -13.69
C ALA A 52 -2.49 -1.53 -13.02
N GLU A 53 -3.11 -2.45 -13.77
CA GLU A 53 -4.13 -3.36 -13.24
C GLU A 53 -3.55 -4.29 -12.15
N VAL A 54 -2.38 -4.88 -12.39
CA VAL A 54 -1.68 -5.76 -11.43
C VAL A 54 -1.29 -5.00 -10.17
N TRP A 55 -0.66 -3.83 -10.32
CA TRP A 55 -0.22 -3.02 -9.19
C TRP A 55 -1.41 -2.54 -8.35
N LEU A 56 -2.45 -1.99 -8.99
CA LEU A 56 -3.64 -1.50 -8.30
C LEU A 56 -4.37 -2.62 -7.57
N LEU A 57 -4.50 -3.81 -8.17
CA LEU A 57 -5.10 -4.97 -7.53
C LEU A 57 -4.29 -5.39 -6.30
N ALA A 58 -2.98 -5.57 -6.45
CA ALA A 58 -2.11 -6.01 -5.37
C ALA A 58 -2.14 -5.03 -4.18
N LYS A 59 -1.94 -3.73 -4.44
CA LYS A 59 -1.91 -2.73 -3.36
C LYS A 59 -3.30 -2.46 -2.77
N SER A 60 -4.37 -2.57 -3.56
CA SER A 60 -5.76 -2.45 -3.04
C SER A 60 -6.09 -3.53 -2.00
N THR A 61 -5.62 -4.76 -2.20
CA THR A 61 -5.82 -5.87 -1.26
C THR A 61 -5.16 -5.59 0.09
N VAL A 62 -3.92 -5.08 0.09
CA VAL A 62 -3.22 -4.69 1.32
C VAL A 62 -3.92 -3.52 2.02
N LEU A 63 -4.30 -2.50 1.24
CA LEU A 63 -4.91 -1.28 1.75
C LEU A 63 -6.34 -1.48 2.29
N ALA A 64 -7.01 -2.58 1.95
CA ALA A 64 -8.38 -2.88 2.39
C ALA A 64 -8.58 -2.85 3.91
N LYS A 65 -7.53 -3.16 4.68
CA LYS A 65 -7.56 -3.13 6.15
C LYS A 65 -7.59 -1.71 6.75
N MET A 66 -7.20 -0.69 5.98
CA MET A 66 -7.08 0.70 6.45
C MET A 66 -8.10 1.62 5.76
N VAL A 67 -8.43 1.33 4.51
CA VAL A 67 -9.42 2.08 3.74
C VAL A 67 -10.48 1.08 3.22
N PRO A 68 -11.61 0.88 3.92
CA PRO A 68 -12.58 -0.18 3.58
C PRO A 68 -13.30 0.01 2.24
N SER A 69 -13.49 1.26 1.81
CA SER A 69 -14.17 1.56 0.54
C SER A 69 -13.26 1.29 -0.66
N LYS A 70 -13.66 0.34 -1.52
CA LYS A 70 -12.91 -0.04 -2.74
C LYS A 70 -12.68 1.14 -3.68
N SER A 71 -13.70 1.96 -3.95
CA SER A 71 -13.59 3.14 -4.81
C SER A 71 -12.61 4.17 -4.24
N LYS A 72 -12.68 4.45 -2.93
CA LYS A 72 -11.72 5.34 -2.25
C LYS A 72 -10.30 4.79 -2.31
N ARG A 73 -10.09 3.48 -2.14
CA ARG A 73 -8.77 2.84 -2.27
C ARG A 73 -8.16 3.06 -3.65
N LEU A 74 -8.89 2.72 -4.70
CA LEU A 74 -8.36 2.81 -6.06
C LEU A 74 -8.09 4.26 -6.47
N ALA A 75 -8.96 5.19 -6.07
CA ALA A 75 -8.73 6.62 -6.28
C ALA A 75 -7.47 7.10 -5.53
N LEU A 76 -7.29 6.69 -4.28
CA LEU A 76 -6.12 7.07 -3.47
C LEU A 76 -4.82 6.46 -4.02
N LEU A 77 -4.82 5.17 -4.37
CA LEU A 77 -3.67 4.48 -4.95
C LEU A 77 -3.20 5.12 -6.25
N ARG A 78 -4.14 5.54 -7.12
CA ARG A 78 -3.79 6.32 -8.33
C ARG A 78 -3.12 7.64 -8.01
N LYS A 79 -3.63 8.39 -7.02
CA LYS A 79 -3.02 9.65 -6.60
C LYS A 79 -1.62 9.40 -6.07
N ILE A 80 -1.44 8.44 -5.17
CA ILE A 80 -0.14 8.08 -4.60
C ILE A 80 0.85 7.68 -5.71
N HIS A 81 0.45 6.79 -6.62
CA HIS A 81 1.30 6.37 -7.73
C HIS A 81 1.73 7.55 -8.59
N ARG A 82 0.77 8.36 -9.06
CA ARG A 82 1.04 9.53 -9.90
C ARG A 82 2.01 10.51 -9.23
N GLU A 83 1.78 10.82 -7.96
CA GLU A 83 2.58 11.79 -7.21
C GLU A 83 3.99 11.27 -6.89
N ALA A 84 4.11 9.99 -6.53
CA ALA A 84 5.39 9.33 -6.33
C ALA A 84 6.20 9.29 -7.63
N THR A 85 5.60 8.81 -8.73
CA THR A 85 6.25 8.74 -10.05
C THR A 85 6.70 10.12 -10.52
N ARG A 86 5.86 11.16 -10.36
CA ARG A 86 6.23 12.52 -10.76
C ARG A 86 7.43 13.06 -9.97
N ALA A 87 7.59 12.67 -8.71
CA ALA A 87 8.74 13.03 -7.89
C ALA A 87 9.96 12.13 -8.11
N GLY A 88 9.86 11.08 -8.93
CA GLY A 88 10.94 10.09 -9.09
C GLY A 88 11.13 9.21 -7.86
N LEU A 89 10.06 8.98 -7.09
CA LEU A 89 10.03 8.10 -5.93
C LEU A 89 9.33 6.79 -6.27
N ARG A 90 9.72 5.72 -5.56
CA ARG A 90 9.01 4.45 -5.61
C ARG A 90 7.65 4.56 -4.91
N PRO A 91 6.53 4.26 -5.58
CA PRO A 91 5.19 4.32 -4.97
C PRO A 91 5.07 3.53 -3.67
N GLU A 92 5.77 2.39 -3.56
CA GLU A 92 5.75 1.53 -2.37
C GLU A 92 6.38 2.17 -1.14
N ILE A 93 7.40 3.01 -1.33
CA ILE A 93 8.00 3.79 -0.25
C ILE A 93 7.01 4.85 0.24
N VAL A 94 6.34 5.53 -0.69
CA VAL A 94 5.33 6.55 -0.34
C VAL A 94 4.15 5.91 0.40
N LEU A 95 3.69 4.71 -0.01
CA LEU A 95 2.68 3.93 0.71
C LEU A 95 3.13 3.61 2.15
N ALA A 96 4.37 3.18 2.34
CA ALA A 96 4.92 2.89 3.65
C ALA A 96 5.02 4.13 4.55
N VAL A 97 5.45 5.27 4.00
CA VAL A 97 5.47 6.56 4.72
C VAL A 97 4.07 6.95 5.16
N ILE A 98 3.08 6.95 4.26
CA ILE A 98 1.68 7.30 4.58
C ILE A 98 1.11 6.39 5.67
N GLU A 99 1.43 5.09 5.63
CA GLU A 99 0.98 4.17 6.67
C GLU A 99 1.50 4.58 8.05
N ILE A 100 2.79 4.92 8.15
CA ILE A 100 3.43 5.31 9.42
C ILE A 100 2.97 6.69 9.88
N GLU A 101 2.76 7.63 8.96
CA GLU A 101 2.42 9.02 9.24
C GLU A 101 0.96 9.21 9.63
N SER A 102 0.02 8.65 8.86
CA SER A 102 -1.41 8.92 9.07
C SER A 102 -2.29 7.68 9.03
N ARG A 103 -1.71 6.50 8.74
CA ARG A 103 -2.47 5.27 8.50
C ARG A 103 -3.55 5.47 7.41
N PHE A 104 -3.21 6.26 6.39
CA PHE A 104 -4.08 6.65 5.26
C PHE A 104 -5.28 7.54 5.63
N ASP A 105 -5.24 8.22 6.77
CA ASP A 105 -6.21 9.27 7.09
C ASP A 105 -5.79 10.62 6.46
N PRO A 106 -6.57 11.19 5.50
CA PRO A 106 -6.28 12.48 4.91
C PRO A 106 -6.58 13.67 5.84
N TYR A 107 -7.30 13.45 6.95
CA TYR A 107 -7.65 14.49 7.91
C TYR A 107 -6.76 14.47 9.16
N ALA A 108 -5.75 13.60 9.20
CA ALA A 108 -4.84 13.49 10.34
C ALA A 108 -4.12 14.81 10.62
N VAL A 109 -4.13 15.24 11.88
CA VAL A 109 -3.36 16.40 12.37
C VAL A 109 -2.58 15.99 13.61
N SER A 110 -1.26 16.11 13.58
CA SER A 110 -0.41 15.82 14.74
C SER A 110 -0.48 16.92 15.80
N ARG A 111 0.02 16.62 17.00
CA ARG A 111 0.17 17.64 18.07
C ARG A 111 1.10 18.79 17.69
N ALA A 112 2.08 18.53 16.82
CA ALA A 112 2.99 19.55 16.29
C ALA A 112 2.38 20.34 15.13
N GLY A 113 1.18 19.96 14.66
CA GLY A 113 0.48 20.63 13.56
C GLY A 113 0.80 20.07 12.18
N ALA A 114 1.46 18.92 12.07
CA ALA A 114 1.64 18.21 10.80
C ALA A 114 0.29 17.73 10.24
N GLN A 115 0.08 17.79 8.93
CA GLN A 115 -1.26 17.60 8.33
C GLN A 115 -1.29 16.55 7.21
N GLY A 116 -2.41 15.83 7.13
CA GLY A 116 -2.78 14.97 6.02
C GLY A 116 -2.00 13.65 5.91
N LEU A 117 -2.07 13.04 4.73
CA LEU A 117 -1.59 11.67 4.45
C LEU A 117 -0.11 11.46 4.79
N MET A 118 0.74 12.43 4.44
CA MET A 118 2.18 12.36 4.63
C MET A 118 2.66 13.27 5.78
N GLN A 119 1.74 13.76 6.62
CA GLN A 119 2.01 14.63 7.78
C GLN A 119 2.95 15.80 7.42
N VAL A 120 2.56 16.60 6.44
CA VAL A 120 3.34 17.76 5.99
C VAL A 120 3.18 18.90 7.00
N MET A 121 4.29 19.51 7.42
CA MET A 121 4.29 20.68 8.29
C MET A 121 3.83 21.95 7.54
N PRO A 122 2.95 22.79 8.12
CA PRO A 122 2.41 23.97 7.44
C PRO A 122 3.43 24.99 6.94
N PHE A 123 4.60 25.09 7.56
CA PHE A 123 5.65 26.03 7.12
C PHE A 123 6.11 25.76 5.69
N TRP A 124 6.04 24.50 5.22
CA TRP A 124 6.42 24.13 3.86
C TRP A 124 5.59 24.84 2.79
N LYS A 125 4.38 25.31 3.12
CA LYS A 125 3.57 26.11 2.19
C LYS A 125 4.25 27.40 1.75
N ASN A 126 5.07 27.99 2.62
CA ASN A 126 5.80 29.21 2.30
C ASN A 126 7.09 28.92 1.54
N GLU A 127 7.65 27.72 1.69
CA GLU A 127 8.91 27.32 1.06
C GLU A 127 8.72 26.71 -0.34
N LEU A 128 7.64 25.95 -0.56
CA LEU A 128 7.46 25.11 -1.75
C LEU A 128 6.20 25.41 -2.57
N GLY A 129 5.23 26.17 -2.05
CA GLY A 129 3.99 26.44 -2.78
C GLY A 129 3.30 27.72 -2.34
N ARG A 130 2.03 27.64 -1.94
CA ARG A 130 1.22 28.82 -1.63
C ARG A 130 0.65 28.75 -0.21
N ALA A 131 0.63 29.88 0.47
CA ALA A 131 0.06 30.00 1.82
C ALA A 131 -1.42 29.53 1.89
N SER A 132 -2.17 29.69 0.79
CA SER A 132 -3.57 29.26 0.66
C SER A 132 -3.76 27.76 0.44
N ASP A 133 -2.68 26.99 0.23
CA ASP A 133 -2.79 25.55 -0.02
C ASP A 133 -3.37 24.82 1.19
N ASN A 134 -4.23 23.85 0.89
CA ASN A 134 -4.90 23.03 1.89
C ASN A 134 -4.19 21.67 2.04
N LEU A 135 -3.41 21.50 3.11
CA LEU A 135 -2.62 20.27 3.31
C LEU A 135 -3.45 19.05 3.74
N ILE A 136 -4.75 19.17 3.99
CA ILE A 136 -5.64 17.99 4.13
C ILE A 136 -6.21 17.51 2.78
N ASP A 137 -6.08 18.31 1.72
CA ASP A 137 -6.41 17.84 0.37
C ASP A 137 -5.38 16.78 -0.07
N PRO A 138 -5.81 15.56 -0.46
CA PRO A 138 -4.88 14.49 -0.79
C PRO A 138 -3.94 14.80 -1.95
N ASP A 139 -4.38 15.50 -2.99
CA ASP A 139 -3.52 15.78 -4.15
C ASP A 139 -2.44 16.80 -3.78
N VAL A 140 -2.82 17.85 -3.03
CA VAL A 140 -1.87 18.83 -2.49
C VAL A 140 -0.90 18.14 -1.52
N ASN A 141 -1.41 17.39 -0.54
CA ASN A 141 -0.59 16.77 0.48
C ASN A 141 0.46 15.81 -0.11
N LEU A 142 0.04 14.95 -1.04
CA LEU A 142 0.93 14.01 -1.73
C LEU A 142 1.98 14.74 -2.56
N ARG A 143 1.61 15.83 -3.27
CA ARG A 143 2.58 16.66 -4.00
C ARG A 143 3.65 17.20 -3.07
N TYR A 144 3.27 17.79 -1.93
CA TYR A 144 4.22 18.33 -0.96
C TYR A 144 5.09 17.22 -0.36
N GLY A 145 4.48 16.18 0.21
CA GLY A 145 5.20 15.10 0.88
C GLY A 145 6.18 14.38 -0.05
N CYS A 146 5.77 14.06 -1.29
CA CYS A 146 6.66 13.45 -2.27
C CYS A 146 7.81 14.39 -2.67
N THR A 147 7.55 15.69 -2.83
CA THR A 147 8.59 16.68 -3.16
C THR A 147 9.62 16.81 -2.03
N ILE A 148 9.17 16.88 -0.78
CA ILE A 148 10.04 16.98 0.40
C ILE A 148 10.87 15.71 0.59
N LEU A 149 10.25 14.54 0.43
CA LEU A 149 10.96 13.26 0.53
C LEU A 149 12.01 13.12 -0.57
N LYS A 150 11.69 13.50 -1.81
CA LYS A 150 12.67 13.50 -2.91
C LYS A 150 13.83 14.45 -2.63
N TYR A 151 13.55 15.65 -2.14
CA TYR A 151 14.58 16.61 -1.76
C TYR A 151 15.56 16.02 -0.75
N TYR A 152 15.08 15.35 0.30
CA TYR A 152 15.95 14.70 1.27
C TYR A 152 16.68 13.48 0.71
N LEU A 153 16.04 12.72 -0.18
CA LEU A 153 16.70 11.61 -0.85
C LEU A 153 17.89 12.09 -1.69
N ASP A 154 17.73 13.19 -2.41
CA ASP A 154 18.81 13.79 -3.19
C ASP A 154 19.91 14.37 -2.30
N LYS A 155 19.53 15.03 -1.21
CA LYS A 155 20.47 15.57 -0.22
C LYS A 155 21.35 14.49 0.39
N GLU A 156 20.78 13.30 0.63
CA GLU A 156 21.50 12.14 1.16
C GLU A 156 22.08 11.24 0.06
N SER A 157 22.20 11.73 -1.18
CA SER A 157 22.80 10.99 -2.29
C SER A 157 22.18 9.60 -2.52
N GLY A 158 20.86 9.49 -2.31
CA GLY A 158 20.12 8.24 -2.46
C GLY A 158 20.09 7.34 -1.21
N HIS A 159 20.72 7.72 -0.10
CA HIS A 159 20.64 6.95 1.16
C HIS A 159 19.27 7.10 1.81
N LEU A 160 18.37 6.18 1.45
CA LEU A 160 16.97 6.20 1.86
C LEU A 160 16.76 6.26 3.40
N PRO A 161 17.50 5.51 4.25
CA PRO A 161 17.33 5.61 5.70
C PRO A 161 17.57 7.04 6.22
N ASP A 162 18.64 7.69 5.76
CA ASP A 162 18.99 9.05 6.18
C ASP A 162 17.96 10.08 5.68
N ALA A 163 17.47 9.88 4.45
CA ALA A 163 16.42 10.71 3.87
C ALA A 163 15.12 10.63 4.67
N LEU A 164 14.72 9.42 5.10
CA LEU A 164 13.55 9.20 5.95
C LEU A 164 13.74 9.84 7.33
N ALA A 165 14.93 9.73 7.92
CA ALA A 165 15.24 10.36 9.20
C ALA A 165 15.11 11.89 9.11
N ARG A 166 15.60 12.51 8.02
CA ARG A 166 15.42 13.94 7.78
C ARG A 166 13.98 14.33 7.51
N TYR A 167 13.25 13.52 6.73
CA TYR A 167 11.84 13.78 6.43
C TYR A 167 11.02 13.91 7.70
N ASN A 168 11.24 13.00 8.66
CA ASN A 168 10.56 13.00 9.95
C ASN A 168 11.12 14.01 10.96
N GLY A 169 12.40 14.39 10.82
CA GLY A 169 13.10 15.24 11.79
C GLY A 169 13.86 14.49 12.88
N SER A 170 14.09 13.18 12.70
CA SER A 170 14.85 12.30 13.60
C SER A 170 16.28 12.05 13.12
N TYR A 171 16.87 12.98 12.35
CA TYR A 171 18.22 12.79 11.80
C TYR A 171 19.26 12.51 12.91
N GLY A 172 20.02 11.43 12.75
CA GLY A 172 20.90 10.88 13.78
C GLY A 172 20.30 9.70 14.56
N GLU A 173 19.01 9.44 14.41
CA GLU A 173 18.30 8.27 14.94
C GLU A 173 17.65 7.46 13.81
N TYR A 174 17.47 6.15 14.02
CA TYR A 174 16.95 5.24 13.00
C TYR A 174 15.58 4.64 13.31
N TRP A 175 14.96 4.96 14.45
CA TRP A 175 13.66 4.38 14.83
C TRP A 175 12.56 4.67 13.80
N TYR A 176 12.54 5.87 13.20
CA TYR A 176 11.56 6.23 12.18
C TYR A 176 11.86 5.54 10.84
N PRO A 177 13.10 5.66 10.27
CA PRO A 177 13.48 4.90 9.09
C PRO A 177 13.17 3.41 9.21
N GLU A 178 13.53 2.77 10.32
CA GLU A 178 13.27 1.35 10.56
C GLU A 178 11.77 1.02 10.48
N ARG A 179 10.90 1.85 11.07
CA ARG A 179 9.45 1.63 11.01
C ARG A 179 8.92 1.71 9.58
N VAL A 180 9.38 2.69 8.80
CA VAL A 180 8.96 2.86 7.39
C VAL A 180 9.48 1.70 6.55
N LEU A 181 10.77 1.36 6.66
CA LEU A 181 11.38 0.26 5.90
C LEU A 181 10.76 -1.09 6.26
N LEU A 182 10.41 -1.31 7.53
CA LEU A 182 9.69 -2.50 7.96
C LEU A 182 8.27 -2.57 7.39
N ALA A 183 7.55 -1.45 7.37
CA ALA A 183 6.24 -1.38 6.73
C ALA A 183 6.35 -1.64 5.23
N TRP A 184 7.37 -1.08 4.57
CA TRP A 184 7.64 -1.31 3.17
C TRP A 184 7.91 -2.79 2.89
N GLU A 185 8.87 -3.40 3.58
CA GLU A 185 9.25 -4.80 3.38
C GLU A 185 8.09 -5.76 3.65
N ARG A 186 7.32 -5.54 4.72
CA ARG A 186 6.29 -6.50 5.16
C ARG A 186 4.95 -6.37 4.43
N ARG A 187 4.64 -5.20 3.85
CA ARG A 187 3.31 -4.92 3.30
C ARG A 187 3.30 -4.34 1.90
N TRP A 188 4.32 -3.55 1.54
CA TRP A 188 4.26 -2.75 0.32
C TRP A 188 5.26 -3.15 -0.75
N ARG A 189 6.25 -3.99 -0.49
CA ARG A 189 7.25 -4.44 -1.47
C ARG A 189 6.65 -5.20 -2.65
#